data_AF-A0A2L0AZV1-F1
#
_entry.id   AF-A0A2L0AZV1-F1
#
_cell.length_a   1.000
_cell.length_b   1.000
_cell.length_c   1.000
_cell.angle_alpha   90.00
_cell.angle_beta   90.00
_cell.angle_gamma   90.00
#
_symmetry.space_group_name_H-M   'P 1'
#
loop_
_entity.id
_entity.type
_entity.pdbx_description
1 polymer ?
#
loop_
_entity_poly.entity_id
_entity_poly.type
_entity_poly.pdbx_seq_one_letter_code
_entity_poly.pdbx_strand_id
1 'polypeptide(L)'
;ISHYYLIVVPEDKATINKHPDQFLTEEMVANKGQKPENPNMPYIAAKFPQRNIPYTFHLGSSDEYEGFKNRKLERGKKYKIFVRAVVDTPQKHLYTSSPFSELLALDMREVPPGDPPLRPNPNMPTDNDVKVSSKRKEAGVIWVIGPIIAALLLSIILVLLFIIKKRRQPCKTPDQAAVTRPLIAADLNNSTAPSDPVEMRRLNFQTPGMISHPPIPITELANHIERLKSNDNLKFSQEYESIEPGQQFTWEHSNMEINKPKNRYANVIAYDHSRVILQPEDGLLGSDYINANY
;
A
#
# COMPACT_ATOMS: atom_id res chain seq x y z
N ILE A 1 -1.12 10.87 16.96
CA ILE A 1 -1.47 9.86 17.98
C ILE A 1 -2.60 10.44 18.80
N SER A 2 -3.73 9.75 18.92
CA SER A 2 -4.86 10.21 19.72
C SER A 2 -4.73 9.76 21.17
N HIS A 3 -4.41 8.48 21.40
CA HIS A 3 -4.27 7.89 22.72
C HIS A 3 -3.28 6.72 22.72
N TYR A 4 -2.88 6.33 23.94
CA TYR A 4 -2.05 5.18 24.22
C TYR A 4 -2.83 4.14 25.03
N TYR A 5 -2.63 2.86 24.73
CA TYR A 5 -3.06 1.74 25.55
C TYR A 5 -1.86 1.11 26.24
N LEU A 6 -1.99 0.86 27.54
CA LEU A 6 -1.07 -0.01 28.27
C LEU A 6 -1.69 -1.41 28.31
N ILE A 7 -1.05 -2.36 27.63
CA ILE A 7 -1.54 -3.73 27.49
C ILE A 7 -0.68 -4.67 28.32
N VAL A 8 -1.34 -5.56 29.05
CA VAL A 8 -0.73 -6.56 29.91
C VAL A 8 -1.01 -7.93 29.33
N VAL A 9 0.06 -8.71 29.17
CA VAL A 9 0.02 -10.06 28.61
C VAL A 9 0.54 -11.02 29.67
N PRO A 10 -0.33 -11.83 30.30
CA PRO A 10 0.10 -12.94 31.14
C PRO A 10 0.92 -13.94 30.30
N GLU A 11 1.97 -14.50 30.90
CA GLU A 11 2.76 -15.54 30.26
C GLU A 11 1.97 -16.84 30.22
N ASP A 12 1.73 -17.34 29.01
CA ASP A 12 1.06 -18.60 28.74
C ASP A 12 1.65 -19.24 27.48
N LYS A 13 1.49 -20.56 27.30
CA LYS A 13 1.97 -21.29 26.12
C LYS A 13 1.41 -20.70 24.83
N ALA A 14 0.21 -20.13 24.87
CA ALA A 14 -0.44 -19.49 23.74
C ALA A 14 0.07 -18.06 23.44
N THR A 15 0.63 -17.36 24.43
CA THR A 15 1.06 -15.95 24.30
C THR A 15 2.57 -15.80 24.11
N ILE A 16 3.38 -16.78 24.53
CA ILE A 16 4.85 -16.68 24.56
C ILE A 16 5.49 -16.42 23.19
N ASN A 17 4.92 -16.97 22.11
CA ASN A 17 5.44 -16.86 20.75
C ASN A 17 4.79 -15.71 19.94
N LYS A 18 3.88 -14.93 20.55
CA LYS A 18 3.18 -13.85 19.87
C LYS A 18 3.95 -12.54 20.03
N HIS A 19 3.95 -11.72 18.97
CA HIS A 19 4.49 -10.36 19.01
C HIS A 19 3.40 -9.34 19.42
N PRO A 20 3.78 -8.15 19.92
CA PRO A 20 2.83 -7.12 20.36
C PRO A 20 1.74 -6.79 19.33
N ASP A 21 2.09 -6.73 18.05
CA ASP A 21 1.14 -6.41 16.96
C ASP A 21 0.15 -7.52 16.63
N GLN A 22 0.33 -8.74 17.16
CA GLN A 22 -0.59 -9.85 16.95
C GLN A 22 -1.78 -9.83 17.94
N PHE A 23 -1.74 -8.97 18.96
CA PHE A 23 -2.82 -8.80 19.92
C PHE A 23 -3.81 -7.77 19.38
N LEU A 24 -5.05 -8.16 19.08
CA LEU A 24 -6.06 -7.28 18.50
C LEU A 24 -6.66 -6.36 19.56
N THR A 25 -6.69 -5.05 19.29
CA THR A 25 -7.26 -4.06 20.23
C THR A 25 -8.76 -4.29 20.42
N GLU A 26 -9.47 -4.64 19.35
CA GLU A 26 -10.93 -4.84 19.34
C GLU A 26 -11.37 -5.92 20.34
N GLU A 27 -10.66 -7.04 20.39
CA GLU A 27 -10.92 -8.13 21.34
C GLU A 27 -10.74 -7.68 22.80
N MET A 28 -9.70 -6.89 23.08
CA MET A 28 -9.43 -6.40 24.44
C MET A 28 -10.39 -5.27 24.85
N VAL A 29 -10.85 -4.46 23.90
CA VAL A 29 -11.86 -3.42 24.12
C VAL A 29 -13.25 -4.01 24.31
N ALA A 30 -13.60 -5.07 23.59
CA ALA A 30 -14.88 -5.78 23.78
C ALA A 30 -14.99 -6.37 25.21
N ASN A 31 -13.87 -6.79 25.78
CA ASN A 31 -13.78 -7.33 27.15
C ASN A 31 -13.64 -6.26 28.24
N LYS A 32 -13.96 -5.00 27.94
CA LYS A 32 -13.91 -3.89 28.89
C LYS A 32 -14.83 -4.15 30.09
N GLY A 33 -14.25 -4.17 31.30
CA GLY A 33 -14.99 -4.29 32.55
C GLY A 33 -15.60 -5.67 32.87
N GLN A 34 -15.50 -6.66 31.97
CA GLN A 34 -16.00 -8.01 32.25
C GLN A 34 -15.03 -8.79 33.14
N LYS A 35 -15.59 -9.64 34.03
CA LYS A 35 -14.81 -10.66 34.74
C LYS A 35 -14.22 -11.58 33.66
N PRO A 36 -12.89 -11.73 33.58
CA PRO A 36 -12.31 -12.54 32.53
C PRO A 36 -12.76 -13.99 32.71
N GLU A 37 -13.34 -14.58 31.66
CA GLU A 37 -13.58 -16.03 31.60
C GLU A 37 -12.26 -16.80 31.75
N ASN A 38 -11.16 -16.21 31.24
CA ASN A 38 -9.81 -16.75 31.34
C ASN A 38 -8.83 -15.74 31.98
N PRO A 39 -8.22 -16.05 33.14
CA PRO A 39 -7.29 -15.16 33.82
C PRO A 39 -5.98 -14.93 33.06
N ASN A 40 -5.68 -15.77 32.07
CA ASN A 40 -4.48 -15.68 31.24
C ASN A 40 -4.68 -14.85 29.96
N MET A 41 -5.87 -14.25 29.77
CA MET A 41 -6.15 -13.45 28.60
C MET A 41 -5.47 -12.06 28.68
N PRO A 42 -4.83 -11.61 27.60
CA PRO A 42 -4.34 -10.24 27.46
C PRO A 42 -5.44 -9.21 27.71
N TYR A 43 -5.10 -8.10 28.35
CA TYR A 43 -6.06 -7.04 28.63
C TYR A 43 -5.41 -5.66 28.64
N ILE A 44 -6.23 -4.63 28.43
CA ILE A 44 -5.83 -3.23 28.57
C ILE A 44 -5.95 -2.85 30.03
N ALA A 45 -4.84 -2.46 30.65
CA ALA A 45 -4.81 -2.01 32.06
C ALA A 45 -5.18 -0.54 32.20
N ALA A 46 -4.83 0.28 31.20
CA ALA A 46 -5.15 1.71 31.18
C ALA A 46 -5.14 2.27 29.76
N LYS A 47 -5.93 3.33 29.55
CA LYS A 47 -5.89 4.18 28.36
C LYS A 47 -5.47 5.59 28.78
N PHE A 48 -4.52 6.16 28.05
CA PHE A 48 -3.98 7.50 28.31
C PHE A 48 -4.15 8.41 27.09
N PRO A 49 -4.66 9.64 27.25
CA PRO A 49 -4.58 10.66 26.21
C PRO A 49 -3.12 10.95 25.81
N GLN A 50 -2.89 11.40 24.57
CA GLN A 50 -1.55 11.64 24.03
C GLN A 50 -0.63 12.44 24.97
N ARG A 51 -1.16 13.47 25.64
CA ARG A 51 -0.38 14.39 26.49
C ARG A 51 -0.31 13.98 27.96
N ASN A 52 -1.05 12.95 28.37
CA ASN A 52 -1.28 12.62 29.78
C ASN A 52 -0.80 11.22 30.15
N ILE A 53 0.18 10.67 29.43
CA ILE A 53 0.84 9.43 29.84
C ILE A 53 1.79 9.71 31.02
N PRO A 54 1.59 9.06 32.19
CA PRO A 54 2.39 9.34 33.36
C PRO A 54 3.82 8.82 33.21
N TYR A 55 4.75 9.37 33.98
CA TYR A 55 6.15 8.91 34.00
C TYR A 55 6.28 7.52 34.63
N THR A 56 5.52 7.27 35.70
CA THR A 56 5.43 5.99 36.39
C THR A 56 3.98 5.51 36.40
N PHE A 57 3.80 4.20 36.29
CA PHE A 57 2.49 3.57 36.40
C PHE A 57 2.59 2.33 37.28
N HIS A 58 1.76 2.28 38.33
CA HIS A 58 1.72 1.15 39.24
C HIS A 58 0.80 0.07 38.68
N LEU A 59 1.38 -0.96 38.08
CA LEU A 59 0.63 -2.10 37.56
C LEU A 59 0.06 -2.96 38.70
N GLY A 60 -1.19 -3.39 38.59
CA GLY A 60 -1.84 -4.25 39.59
C GLY A 60 -2.66 -3.53 40.66
N SER A 61 -2.91 -2.22 40.55
CA SER A 61 -3.52 -1.41 41.62
C SER A 61 -5.01 -1.64 41.85
N SER A 62 -5.73 -2.31 40.93
CA SER A 62 -7.20 -2.46 40.90
C SER A 62 -8.00 -1.23 40.52
N ASP A 63 -7.34 -0.12 40.23
CA ASP A 63 -7.99 1.13 39.81
C ASP A 63 -8.49 1.05 38.36
N GLU A 64 -9.36 1.99 38.01
CA GLU A 64 -9.92 2.13 36.66
C GLU A 64 -9.41 3.40 35.97
N TYR A 65 -8.96 3.26 34.73
CA TYR A 65 -8.36 4.31 33.92
C TYR A 65 -9.07 4.37 32.57
N GLU A 66 -9.84 5.44 32.31
CA GLU A 66 -10.58 5.64 31.05
C GLU A 66 -11.49 4.43 30.68
N GLY A 67 -12.05 3.80 31.73
CA GLY A 67 -12.92 2.64 31.65
C GLY A 67 -12.21 1.28 31.56
N PHE A 68 -10.88 1.25 31.66
CA PHE A 68 -10.10 0.01 31.70
C PHE A 68 -9.60 -0.26 33.11
N LYS A 69 -9.71 -1.51 33.57
CA LYS A 69 -9.34 -1.88 34.93
C LYS A 69 -7.93 -2.44 35.00
N ASN A 70 -7.09 -1.85 35.86
CA ASN A 70 -5.76 -2.32 36.18
C ASN A 70 -5.83 -3.53 37.13
N ARG A 71 -5.98 -4.74 36.58
CA ARG A 71 -6.25 -5.97 37.36
C ARG A 71 -5.08 -6.32 38.28
N LYS A 72 -5.38 -6.81 39.50
CA LYS A 72 -4.33 -7.32 40.42
C LYS A 72 -3.51 -8.42 39.74
N LEU A 73 -2.20 -8.33 39.93
CA LEU A 73 -1.29 -9.38 39.51
C LEU A 73 -1.38 -10.58 40.47
N GLU A 74 -1.18 -11.78 39.95
CA GLU A 74 -1.21 -13.01 40.73
C GLU A 74 0.21 -13.43 41.15
N ARG A 75 0.36 -14.00 42.34
CA ARG A 75 1.66 -14.52 42.81
C ARG A 75 2.05 -15.76 42.00
N GLY A 76 3.31 -15.85 41.60
CA GLY A 76 3.83 -16.96 40.79
C GLY A 76 3.49 -16.87 39.30
N LYS A 77 2.79 -15.82 38.86
CA LYS A 77 2.59 -15.52 37.43
C LYS A 77 3.54 -14.45 36.95
N LYS A 78 3.99 -14.61 35.72
CA LYS A 78 4.81 -13.64 34.99
C LYS A 78 3.97 -12.94 33.94
N TYR A 79 4.28 -11.68 33.70
CA TYR A 79 3.57 -10.80 32.79
C TYR A 79 4.57 -10.06 31.90
N LYS A 80 4.17 -9.74 30.69
CA LYS A 80 4.86 -8.78 29.82
C LYS A 80 3.92 -7.62 29.56
N ILE A 81 4.45 -6.42 29.42
CA ILE A 81 3.66 -5.25 29.03
C ILE A 81 4.18 -4.66 27.73
N PHE A 82 3.30 -3.98 27.01
CA PHE A 82 3.69 -3.11 25.92
C PHE A 82 2.72 -1.93 25.83
N VAL A 83 3.19 -0.85 25.22
CA VAL A 83 2.40 0.35 24.99
C VAL A 83 2.03 0.42 23.51
N ARG A 84 0.76 0.65 23.22
CA ARG A 84 0.27 0.82 21.85
C ARG A 84 -0.20 2.25 21.63
N ALA A 85 0.35 2.92 20.64
CA ALA A 85 -0.09 4.23 20.19
C ALA A 85 -1.11 4.09 19.07
N VAL A 86 -2.28 4.73 19.22
CA VAL A 86 -3.36 4.69 18.22
C VAL A 86 -3.48 6.06 17.56
N VAL A 87 -3.79 6.08 16.27
CA VAL A 87 -4.06 7.30 15.50
C VAL A 87 -5.51 7.27 15.04
N ASP A 88 -6.25 8.35 15.32
CA ASP A 88 -7.60 8.52 14.82
C ASP A 88 -7.50 9.01 13.37
N THR A 89 -7.68 8.10 12.41
CA THR A 89 -7.89 8.46 11.00
C THR A 89 -9.26 7.99 10.54
N PRO A 90 -10.01 8.80 9.76
CA PRO A 90 -11.41 8.54 9.45
C PRO A 90 -11.66 7.26 8.62
N GLN A 91 -10.61 6.65 8.05
CA GLN A 91 -10.73 5.49 7.16
C GLN A 91 -10.01 4.24 7.69
N LYS A 92 -9.18 4.34 8.74
CA LYS A 92 -8.40 3.18 9.24
C LYS A 92 -7.96 3.32 10.71
N HIS A 93 -8.11 2.26 11.49
CA HIS A 93 -7.50 2.14 12.82
C HIS A 93 -6.00 1.83 12.68
N LEU A 94 -5.19 2.89 12.56
CA LEU A 94 -3.74 2.76 12.53
C LEU A 94 -3.19 2.75 13.96
N TYR A 95 -2.29 1.80 14.24
CA TYR A 95 -1.60 1.72 15.51
C TYR A 95 -0.14 1.28 15.32
N THR A 96 0.69 1.63 16.28
CA THR A 96 2.05 1.10 16.42
C THR A 96 2.27 0.66 17.86
N SER A 97 2.94 -0.47 18.07
CA SER A 97 3.19 -1.03 19.41
C SER A 97 4.67 -0.93 19.77
N SER A 98 4.97 -0.70 21.05
CA SER A 98 6.33 -0.85 21.56
C SER A 98 6.72 -2.34 21.59
N PRO A 99 8.02 -2.65 21.66
CA PRO A 99 8.48 -3.97 22.09
C PRO A 99 7.89 -4.34 23.46
N PHE A 100 7.92 -5.64 23.77
CA PHE A 100 7.60 -6.10 25.12
C PHE A 100 8.63 -5.60 26.13
N SER A 101 8.15 -5.33 27.34
CA SER A 101 9.01 -5.19 28.51
C SER A 101 9.76 -6.48 28.81
N GLU A 102 10.74 -6.37 29.70
CA GLU A 102 11.21 -7.51 30.47
C GLU A 102 10.04 -8.16 31.22
N LEU A 103 10.22 -9.43 31.59
CA LEU A 103 9.22 -10.14 32.38
C LEU A 103 9.00 -9.39 33.70
N LEU A 104 7.75 -9.35 34.15
CA LEU A 104 7.33 -8.73 35.40
C LEU A 104 6.62 -9.78 36.23
N ALA A 105 6.96 -9.89 37.51
CA ALA A 105 6.27 -10.77 38.44
C ALA A 105 6.33 -10.17 39.85
N LEU A 106 5.38 -10.55 40.71
CA LEU A 106 5.29 -10.02 42.07
C LEU A 106 6.46 -10.46 42.97
N ASP A 107 7.17 -11.51 42.59
CA ASP A 107 8.35 -12.05 43.29
C ASP A 107 9.67 -11.50 42.76
N MET A 108 9.63 -10.53 41.84
CA MET A 108 10.84 -9.87 41.35
C MET A 108 11.47 -8.99 42.41
N ARG A 109 12.80 -8.95 42.39
CA ARG A 109 13.58 -8.07 43.26
C ARG A 109 13.21 -6.62 42.96
N GLU A 110 12.96 -5.83 43.99
CA GLU A 110 12.77 -4.39 43.83
C GLU A 110 13.97 -3.78 43.13
N VAL A 111 13.69 -2.83 42.24
CA VAL A 111 14.74 -2.09 41.53
C VAL A 111 15.66 -1.48 42.58
N PRO A 112 17.00 -1.60 42.44
CA PRO A 112 17.93 -0.97 43.37
C PRO A 112 17.61 0.51 43.55
N PRO A 113 17.79 1.08 44.76
CA PRO A 113 17.60 2.51 44.98
C PRO A 113 18.49 3.29 44.00
N GLY A 114 17.88 4.07 43.13
CA GLY A 114 18.55 4.82 42.08
C GLY A 114 17.59 5.80 41.42
N ASP A 115 18.13 6.68 40.58
CA ASP A 115 17.31 7.65 39.86
C ASP A 115 16.35 6.91 38.90
N PRO A 116 15.08 7.32 38.83
CA PRO A 116 14.13 6.65 37.98
C PRO A 116 14.50 6.84 36.50
N PRO A 117 14.24 5.84 35.64
CA PRO A 117 14.76 5.81 34.27
C PRO A 117 14.28 7.01 33.45
N LEU A 118 15.22 7.83 32.96
CA LEU A 118 14.93 9.02 32.17
C LEU A 118 14.20 8.65 30.87
N ARG A 119 13.22 9.48 30.49
CA ARG A 119 12.55 9.33 29.19
C ARG A 119 13.60 9.50 28.08
N PRO A 120 13.65 8.60 27.08
CA PRO A 120 14.51 8.77 25.93
C PRO A 120 14.28 10.15 25.30
N ASN A 121 15.36 10.89 25.02
CA ASN A 121 15.26 12.19 24.37
C ASN A 121 14.84 11.96 22.90
N PRO A 122 13.65 12.43 22.46
CA PRO A 122 13.18 12.20 21.09
C PRO A 122 14.06 12.85 20.01
N ASN A 123 14.94 13.79 20.38
CA ASN A 123 15.86 14.46 19.47
C ASN A 123 17.24 13.80 19.36
N MET A 124 17.51 12.73 20.14
CA MET A 124 18.71 11.92 19.96
C MET A 124 18.38 10.68 19.13
N PRO A 125 19.10 10.40 18.02
CA PRO A 125 18.95 9.15 17.31
C PRO A 125 19.44 8.02 18.22
N THR A 126 18.51 7.22 18.73
CA THR A 126 18.84 5.95 19.39
C THR A 126 18.99 4.87 18.33
N ASP A 127 20.07 4.09 18.39
CA ASP A 127 20.41 2.97 17.50
C ASP A 127 19.43 1.77 17.56
N ASN A 128 18.26 1.98 18.18
CA ASN A 128 17.15 1.04 18.26
C ASN A 128 16.23 1.19 17.04
N ASP A 129 16.80 1.21 15.84
CA ASP A 129 16.03 1.08 14.62
C ASP A 129 15.33 -0.29 14.65
N VAL A 130 14.05 -0.27 15.04
CA VAL A 130 13.14 -1.38 14.81
C VAL A 130 13.00 -1.47 13.30
N LYS A 131 13.91 -2.24 12.67
CA LYS A 131 13.70 -2.77 11.33
C LYS A 131 12.35 -3.44 11.39
N VAL A 132 11.36 -2.82 10.76
CA VAL A 132 10.06 -3.42 10.48
C VAL A 132 10.37 -4.63 9.62
N SER A 133 10.72 -5.75 10.26
CA SER A 133 10.88 -7.01 9.58
C SER A 133 9.48 -7.37 9.16
N SER A 134 9.17 -7.11 7.90
CA SER A 134 8.02 -7.66 7.19
C SER A 134 8.21 -9.17 7.03
N LYS A 135 8.55 -9.90 8.10
CA LYS A 135 8.48 -11.35 8.23
C LYS A 135 7.01 -11.75 8.39
N ARG A 136 6.21 -11.38 7.41
CA ARG A 136 4.87 -11.92 7.21
C ARG A 136 4.58 -11.89 5.72
N LYS A 137 5.24 -12.78 4.95
CA LYS A 137 4.68 -13.30 3.70
C LYS A 137 5.41 -14.49 3.06
N GLU A 138 6.44 -15.09 3.64
CA GLU A 138 7.11 -16.21 2.92
C GLU A 138 6.31 -17.52 2.87
N ALA A 139 5.42 -17.80 3.83
CA ALA A 139 4.61 -19.03 3.79
C ALA A 139 3.32 -18.93 2.94
N GLY A 140 2.72 -17.72 2.87
CA GLY A 140 1.48 -17.50 2.11
C GLY A 140 1.73 -17.21 0.62
N VAL A 141 2.88 -16.63 0.29
CA VAL A 141 3.25 -16.32 -1.09
C VAL A 141 3.56 -17.59 -1.89
N ILE A 142 4.17 -18.61 -1.30
CA ILE A 142 4.48 -19.87 -2.01
C ILE A 142 3.22 -20.62 -2.45
N TRP A 143 2.17 -20.66 -1.60
CA TRP A 143 0.90 -21.33 -1.94
C TRP A 143 0.07 -20.58 -2.98
N VAL A 144 0.26 -19.26 -3.12
CA VAL A 144 -0.44 -18.45 -4.12
C VAL A 144 0.36 -18.37 -5.42
N ILE A 145 1.69 -18.25 -5.34
CA ILE A 145 2.58 -18.16 -6.50
C ILE A 145 2.79 -19.52 -7.16
N GLY A 146 2.81 -20.62 -6.40
CA GLY A 146 2.97 -21.98 -6.95
C GLY A 146 1.96 -22.33 -8.05
N PRO A 147 0.65 -22.15 -7.82
CA PRO A 147 -0.38 -22.34 -8.85
C PRO A 147 -0.22 -21.43 -10.07
N ILE A 148 0.20 -20.17 -9.86
CA ILE A 148 0.40 -19.19 -10.94
C ILE A 148 1.59 -19.59 -11.82
N ILE A 149 2.71 -20.00 -11.20
CA ILE A 149 3.89 -20.50 -11.92
C ILE A 149 3.54 -21.80 -12.66
N ALA A 150 2.80 -22.71 -12.04
CA ALA A 150 2.36 -23.95 -12.68
C ALA A 150 1.44 -23.67 -13.90
N ALA A 151 0.51 -22.72 -13.78
CA ALA A 151 -0.35 -22.30 -14.88
C ALA A 151 0.45 -21.64 -16.03
N LEU A 152 1.42 -20.79 -15.70
CA LEU A 152 2.32 -20.18 -16.69
C LEU A 152 3.15 -21.24 -17.42
N LEU A 153 3.77 -22.17 -16.69
CA LEU A 153 4.54 -23.27 -17.29
C LEU A 153 3.67 -24.15 -18.19
N LEU A 154 2.45 -24.47 -17.75
CA LEU A 154 1.51 -25.26 -18.54
C LEU A 154 1.06 -24.50 -19.80
N SER A 155 0.86 -23.19 -19.72
CA SER A 155 0.54 -22.35 -20.88
C SER A 155 1.69 -22.32 -21.90
N ILE A 156 2.94 -22.22 -21.44
CA ILE A 156 4.13 -22.25 -22.28
C ILE A 156 4.26 -23.61 -22.96
N ILE A 157 4.04 -24.71 -22.24
CA ILE A 157 4.05 -26.07 -22.79
C ILE A 157 2.97 -26.23 -23.87
N LEU A 158 1.75 -25.73 -23.63
CA LEU A 158 0.67 -25.79 -24.62
C LEU A 158 0.97 -24.96 -25.88
N VAL A 159 1.56 -23.77 -25.73
CA VAL A 159 2.02 -22.95 -26.86
C VAL A 159 3.12 -23.68 -27.63
N LEU A 160 4.08 -24.30 -26.94
CA LEU A 160 5.15 -25.06 -27.57
C LEU A 160 4.59 -26.26 -28.35
N LEU A 161 3.66 -27.02 -27.75
CA LEU A 161 2.96 -28.13 -28.39
C LEU A 161 2.12 -27.65 -29.58
N PHE A 162 1.48 -26.49 -29.49
CA PHE A 162 0.74 -25.89 -30.60
C PHE A 162 1.68 -25.50 -31.75
N ILE A 163 2.84 -24.89 -31.46
CA ILE A 163 3.85 -24.55 -32.47
C ILE A 163 4.42 -25.83 -33.10
N ILE A 164 4.69 -26.87 -32.31
CA ILE A 164 5.16 -28.17 -32.82
C ILE A 164 4.07 -28.83 -33.68
N LYS A 165 2.80 -28.80 -33.26
CA LYS A 165 1.66 -29.32 -34.02
C LYS A 165 1.46 -28.54 -35.33
N LYS A 166 1.64 -27.21 -35.30
CA LYS A 166 1.58 -26.33 -36.48
C LYS A 166 2.77 -26.56 -37.42
N ARG A 167 3.97 -26.83 -36.89
CA ARG A 167 5.17 -27.16 -37.69
C ARG A 167 5.16 -28.58 -38.25
N ARG A 168 4.40 -29.51 -37.67
CA ARG A 168 4.24 -30.90 -38.15
C ARG A 168 3.10 -31.06 -39.16
N GLN A 169 2.40 -30.00 -39.56
CA GLN A 169 1.56 -30.02 -40.76
C GLN A 169 2.41 -29.56 -41.97
N PRO A 170 2.85 -30.47 -42.86
CA PRO A 170 3.51 -30.08 -44.08
C PRO A 170 2.50 -29.44 -45.04
N CYS A 171 2.98 -28.40 -45.72
CA CYS A 171 2.31 -27.63 -46.75
C CYS A 171 1.31 -28.43 -47.59
N LYS A 172 0.08 -27.93 -47.70
CA LYS A 172 -0.71 -28.08 -48.92
C LYS A 172 -0.70 -26.73 -49.65
N THR A 173 -0.44 -26.86 -50.94
CA THR A 173 -0.17 -25.85 -51.97
C THR A 173 -1.30 -24.84 -52.17
N PRO A 174 -1.00 -23.69 -52.79
CA PRO A 174 -1.94 -22.59 -52.97
C PRO A 174 -2.83 -22.87 -54.18
N ASP A 175 -4.14 -22.68 -54.04
CA ASP A 175 -4.92 -22.09 -55.12
C ASP A 175 -6.34 -21.70 -54.68
N GLN A 176 -6.77 -20.54 -55.18
CA GLN A 176 -8.14 -20.16 -55.51
C GLN A 176 -9.18 -20.19 -54.38
N ALA A 177 -9.35 -19.05 -53.68
CA ALA A 177 -10.67 -18.60 -53.19
C ALA A 177 -10.60 -17.17 -52.60
N ALA A 178 -10.05 -16.21 -53.35
CA ALA A 178 -10.25 -14.79 -53.04
C ALA A 178 -11.53 -14.29 -53.72
N VAL A 179 -12.66 -14.96 -53.48
CA VAL A 179 -13.99 -14.50 -53.94
C VAL A 179 -15.01 -14.90 -52.88
N THR A 180 -15.27 -14.01 -51.92
CA THR A 180 -16.60 -13.60 -51.40
C THR A 180 -16.47 -12.90 -50.03
N ARG A 181 -16.53 -11.56 -50.10
CA ARG A 181 -17.16 -10.53 -49.21
C ARG A 181 -17.65 -10.91 -47.78
N PRO A 182 -17.76 -9.95 -46.82
CA PRO A 182 -18.01 -8.52 -47.08
C PRO A 182 -17.21 -7.48 -46.26
N LEU A 183 -16.92 -6.38 -46.97
CA LEU A 183 -16.73 -5.03 -46.45
C LEU A 183 -18.08 -4.48 -45.95
N ILE A 184 -18.23 -4.24 -44.64
CA ILE A 184 -19.27 -3.40 -44.03
C ILE A 184 -18.67 -2.88 -42.71
N ALA A 185 -18.59 -1.59 -42.38
CA ALA A 185 -18.73 -0.37 -43.13
C ALA A 185 -17.66 0.58 -42.56
N ALA A 186 -16.72 1.01 -43.39
CA ALA A 186 -16.04 2.26 -43.13
C ALA A 186 -17.10 3.32 -43.44
N ASP A 187 -17.58 4.02 -42.42
CA ASP A 187 -18.38 5.22 -42.64
C ASP A 187 -17.53 6.21 -43.44
N LEU A 188 -17.90 6.27 -44.70
CA LEU A 188 -17.38 7.09 -45.76
C LEU A 188 -17.78 8.54 -45.47
N ASN A 189 -17.01 9.25 -44.62
CA ASN A 189 -16.99 10.72 -44.70
C ASN A 189 -15.79 11.46 -44.09
N ASN A 190 -14.59 10.88 -44.02
CA ASN A 190 -13.38 11.69 -43.85
C ASN A 190 -12.16 11.01 -44.49
N SER A 191 -11.91 11.32 -45.76
CA SER A 191 -10.63 11.03 -46.43
C SER A 191 -9.53 11.92 -45.88
N THR A 192 -9.02 11.57 -44.71
CA THR A 192 -7.66 11.95 -44.28
C THR A 192 -7.12 10.74 -43.53
N ALA A 193 -6.19 10.01 -44.14
CA ALA A 193 -5.43 9.01 -43.38
C ALA A 193 -4.85 9.73 -42.13
N PRO A 194 -4.91 9.15 -40.93
CA PRO A 194 -4.40 9.81 -39.74
C PRO A 194 -2.88 9.93 -39.90
N SER A 195 -2.42 11.13 -40.26
CA SER A 195 -1.00 11.47 -40.42
C SER A 195 -0.36 11.82 -39.08
N ASP A 196 -1.19 12.04 -38.06
CA ASP A 196 -0.77 12.34 -36.70
C ASP A 196 -0.48 11.04 -35.92
N PRO A 197 0.78 10.84 -35.46
CA PRO A 197 1.14 9.73 -34.58
C PRO A 197 0.26 9.62 -33.33
N VAL A 198 -0.30 10.74 -32.85
CA VAL A 198 -1.21 10.79 -31.70
C VAL A 198 -2.56 10.17 -32.05
N GLU A 199 -3.15 10.51 -33.20
CA GLU A 199 -4.40 9.89 -33.66
C GLU A 199 -4.21 8.39 -33.94
N MET A 200 -3.08 8.01 -34.55
CA MET A 200 -2.72 6.61 -34.77
C MET A 200 -2.57 5.83 -33.46
N ARG A 201 -1.95 6.42 -32.44
CA ARG A 201 -1.89 5.81 -31.09
C ARG A 201 -3.28 5.70 -30.49
N ARG A 202 -4.12 6.71 -30.65
CA ARG A 202 -5.50 6.75 -30.13
C ARG A 202 -6.40 5.64 -30.71
N LEU A 203 -6.18 5.27 -31.98
CA LEU A 203 -6.88 4.16 -32.63
C LEU A 203 -6.39 2.78 -32.13
N ASN A 204 -5.09 2.63 -31.89
CA ASN A 204 -4.48 1.36 -31.51
C ASN A 204 -4.51 1.08 -30.00
N PHE A 205 -4.64 2.13 -29.17
CA PHE A 205 -4.62 2.06 -27.71
C PHE A 205 -5.82 2.80 -27.13
N GLN A 206 -7.00 2.20 -27.22
CA GLN A 206 -8.20 2.71 -26.56
C GLN A 206 -8.17 2.36 -25.08
N THR A 207 -8.21 3.37 -24.20
CA THR A 207 -8.46 3.15 -22.77
C THR A 207 -9.97 2.99 -22.54
N PRO A 208 -10.41 2.32 -21.45
CA PRO A 208 -11.82 2.24 -21.08
C PRO A 208 -12.51 3.61 -21.02
N GLY A 209 -11.80 4.66 -20.56
CA GLY A 209 -12.30 6.05 -20.59
C GLY A 209 -12.51 6.59 -22.00
N MET A 210 -11.66 6.25 -22.97
CA MET A 210 -11.86 6.68 -24.36
C MET A 210 -13.08 6.03 -25.03
N ILE A 211 -13.55 4.89 -24.53
CA ILE A 211 -14.76 4.21 -25.03
C ILE A 211 -16.02 4.89 -24.49
N SER A 212 -15.99 5.41 -23.26
CA SER A 212 -17.11 6.12 -22.64
C SER A 212 -17.19 7.60 -22.99
N HIS A 213 -16.11 8.19 -23.53
CA HIS A 213 -16.03 9.60 -23.93
C HIS A 213 -15.72 9.74 -25.43
N PRO A 214 -16.73 9.65 -26.32
CA PRO A 214 -16.51 9.72 -27.76
C PRO A 214 -16.06 11.12 -28.22
N PRO A 215 -15.42 11.24 -29.40
CA PRO A 215 -15.09 12.54 -29.98
C PRO A 215 -16.33 13.42 -30.15
N ILE A 216 -16.18 14.72 -29.87
CA ILE A 216 -17.28 15.70 -29.91
C ILE A 216 -17.21 16.46 -31.24
N PRO A 217 -18.26 16.44 -32.08
CA PRO A 217 -18.33 17.27 -33.27
C PRO A 217 -18.24 18.76 -32.91
N ILE A 218 -17.53 19.55 -33.73
CA ILE A 218 -17.34 20.99 -33.48
C ILE A 218 -18.68 21.73 -33.35
N THR A 219 -19.68 21.32 -34.14
CA THR A 219 -21.05 21.87 -34.11
C THR A 219 -21.76 21.66 -32.77
N GLU A 220 -21.38 20.63 -32.01
CA GLU A 220 -21.98 20.28 -30.72
C GLU A 220 -21.13 20.72 -29.52
N LEU A 221 -19.92 21.23 -29.74
CA LEU A 221 -18.96 21.55 -28.69
C LEU A 221 -19.53 22.54 -27.65
N ALA A 222 -20.23 23.59 -28.12
CA ALA A 222 -20.84 24.57 -27.23
C ALA A 222 -21.89 23.93 -26.29
N ASN A 223 -22.83 23.17 -26.87
CA ASN A 223 -23.87 22.45 -26.13
C ASN A 223 -23.27 21.38 -25.20
N HIS A 224 -22.16 20.76 -25.60
CA HIS A 224 -21.44 19.80 -24.76
C HIS A 224 -20.83 20.49 -23.53
N ILE A 225 -20.12 21.62 -23.72
CA ILE A 225 -19.55 22.39 -22.61
C ILE A 225 -20.63 22.89 -21.65
N GLU A 226 -21.76 23.40 -22.14
CA GLU A 226 -22.88 23.83 -21.28
C GLU A 226 -23.41 22.69 -20.41
N ARG A 227 -23.58 21.49 -20.99
CA ARG A 227 -23.97 20.29 -20.23
C ARG A 227 -22.92 19.93 -19.17
N LEU A 228 -21.64 20.05 -19.47
CA LEU A 228 -20.57 19.75 -18.51
C LEU A 228 -20.50 20.76 -17.35
N LYS A 229 -20.74 22.06 -17.63
CA LYS A 229 -20.76 23.14 -16.62
C LYS A 229 -21.99 23.13 -15.72
N SER A 230 -23.09 22.51 -16.17
CA SER A 230 -24.32 22.43 -15.38
C SER A 230 -24.07 21.83 -13.99
N ASN A 231 -24.86 22.27 -13.00
CA ASN A 231 -24.72 21.84 -11.60
C ASN A 231 -23.30 22.04 -11.04
N ASP A 232 -22.75 23.24 -11.23
CA ASP A 232 -21.43 23.63 -10.71
C ASP A 232 -20.29 22.71 -11.19
N ASN A 233 -20.22 22.50 -12.51
CA ASN A 233 -19.19 21.67 -13.16
C ASN A 233 -19.20 20.19 -12.71
N LEU A 234 -20.32 19.67 -12.18
CA LEU A 234 -20.40 18.29 -11.69
C LEU A 234 -19.91 17.27 -12.71
N LYS A 235 -20.39 17.38 -13.96
CA LYS A 235 -20.00 16.45 -15.04
C LYS A 235 -18.56 16.69 -15.51
N PHE A 236 -18.10 17.93 -15.50
CA PHE A 236 -16.69 18.24 -15.74
C PHE A 236 -15.77 17.55 -14.73
N SER A 237 -16.12 17.60 -13.44
CA SER A 237 -15.36 16.93 -12.39
C SER A 237 -15.41 15.41 -12.54
N GLN A 238 -16.58 14.84 -12.79
CA GLN A 238 -16.72 13.38 -13.01
C GLN A 238 -15.89 12.88 -14.21
N GLU A 239 -15.92 13.62 -15.32
CA GLU A 239 -15.14 13.27 -16.51
C GLU A 239 -13.63 13.42 -16.26
N TYR A 240 -13.19 14.50 -15.61
CA TYR A 240 -11.78 14.72 -15.27
C TYR A 240 -11.23 13.61 -14.35
N GLU A 241 -11.96 13.24 -13.29
CA GLU A 241 -11.54 12.18 -12.36
C GLU A 241 -11.55 10.78 -13.00
N SER A 242 -12.23 10.61 -14.14
CA SER A 242 -12.24 9.34 -14.89
C SER A 242 -11.02 9.15 -15.82
N ILE A 243 -10.15 10.15 -15.93
CA ILE A 243 -8.94 10.08 -16.76
C ILE A 243 -7.95 9.09 -16.13
N GLU A 244 -7.95 7.86 -16.62
CA GLU A 244 -7.00 6.83 -16.23
C GLU A 244 -6.07 6.47 -17.41
N PRO A 245 -4.75 6.65 -17.29
CA PRO A 245 -3.80 6.27 -18.35
C PRO A 245 -3.71 4.74 -18.54
N GLY A 246 -4.22 3.93 -17.61
CA GLY A 246 -4.32 2.47 -17.70
C GLY A 246 -2.98 1.72 -17.78
N GLN A 247 -1.86 2.43 -17.82
CA GLN A 247 -0.51 1.91 -17.96
C GLN A 247 0.34 2.30 -16.75
N GLN A 248 1.18 1.38 -16.30
CA GLN A 248 2.20 1.66 -15.29
C GLN A 248 3.43 2.28 -15.95
N PHE A 249 3.96 3.34 -15.34
CA PHE A 249 5.16 4.02 -15.80
C PHE A 249 6.26 3.95 -14.75
N THR A 250 7.50 4.02 -15.18
CA THR A 250 8.67 4.17 -14.31
C THR A 250 9.21 5.60 -14.40
N TRP A 251 9.94 6.00 -13.36
CA TRP A 251 10.53 7.34 -13.23
C TRP A 251 11.87 7.31 -12.49
N GLU A 252 12.65 6.27 -12.75
CA GLU A 252 13.88 5.97 -12.02
C GLU A 252 14.90 7.11 -12.14
N HIS A 253 15.05 7.69 -13.33
CA HIS A 253 15.99 8.79 -13.57
C HIS A 253 15.60 10.05 -12.80
N SER A 254 14.30 10.33 -12.71
CA SER A 254 13.78 11.46 -11.93
C SER A 254 14.00 11.31 -10.43
N ASN A 255 14.11 10.07 -9.93
CA ASN A 255 14.29 9.75 -8.52
C ASN A 255 15.74 9.51 -8.07
N MET A 256 16.70 9.51 -9.00
CA MET A 256 18.12 9.43 -8.63
C MET A 256 18.50 10.60 -7.71
N GLU A 257 19.28 10.34 -6.65
CA GLU A 257 19.64 11.36 -5.66
C GLU A 257 20.28 12.61 -6.30
N ILE A 258 21.09 12.42 -7.35
CA ILE A 258 21.73 13.50 -8.11
C ILE A 258 20.76 14.33 -8.96
N ASN A 259 19.59 13.79 -9.29
CA ASN A 259 18.59 14.42 -10.15
C ASN A 259 17.42 15.03 -9.38
N LYS A 260 17.16 14.61 -8.14
CA LYS A 260 16.15 15.22 -7.26
C LYS A 260 16.22 16.76 -7.19
N PRO A 261 17.40 17.41 -7.02
CA PRO A 261 17.46 18.88 -6.97
C PRO A 261 17.17 19.55 -8.32
N LYS A 262 17.17 18.80 -9.43
CA LYS A 262 16.82 19.29 -10.78
C LYS A 262 15.30 19.32 -11.00
N ASN A 263 14.51 18.78 -10.06
CA ASN A 263 13.06 18.83 -10.07
C ASN A 263 12.56 20.04 -9.28
N ARG A 264 11.76 20.91 -9.92
CA ARG A 264 11.13 22.04 -9.21
C ARG A 264 10.19 21.57 -8.11
N TYR A 265 9.47 20.48 -8.34
CA TYR A 265 8.59 19.84 -7.37
C TYR A 265 8.86 18.33 -7.35
N ALA A 266 8.97 17.75 -6.16
CA ALA A 266 9.29 16.32 -6.01
C ALA A 266 8.19 15.38 -6.55
N ASN A 267 6.96 15.87 -6.63
CA ASN A 267 5.80 15.14 -7.15
C ASN A 267 5.50 15.43 -8.63
N VAL A 268 6.29 16.28 -9.29
CA VAL A 268 6.17 16.57 -10.73
C VAL A 268 7.48 16.13 -11.39
N ILE A 269 7.43 15.00 -12.08
CA ILE A 269 8.59 14.23 -12.54
C ILE A 269 8.39 13.75 -13.98
N ALA A 270 9.49 13.44 -14.66
CA ALA A 270 9.46 12.87 -15.99
C ALA A 270 9.44 11.33 -15.96
N TYR A 271 8.56 10.72 -16.76
CA TYR A 271 8.53 9.27 -16.98
C TYR A 271 9.67 8.80 -17.89
N ASP A 272 10.28 7.66 -17.59
CA ASP A 272 11.49 7.20 -18.28
C ASP A 272 11.29 6.94 -19.78
N HIS A 273 10.13 6.40 -20.16
CA HIS A 273 9.84 6.00 -21.54
C HIS A 273 9.63 7.18 -22.51
N SER A 274 9.36 8.38 -21.98
CA SER A 274 9.10 9.58 -22.78
C SER A 274 9.93 10.78 -22.36
N ARG A 275 10.91 10.61 -21.46
CA ARG A 275 11.77 11.71 -21.02
C ARG A 275 12.64 12.20 -22.16
N VAL A 276 12.95 13.49 -22.16
CA VAL A 276 14.02 14.03 -23.00
C VAL A 276 15.36 13.57 -22.43
N ILE A 277 16.24 13.06 -23.31
CA ILE A 277 17.58 12.59 -22.94
C ILE A 277 18.58 13.60 -23.49
N LEU A 278 19.31 14.27 -22.59
CA LEU A 278 20.38 15.18 -22.99
C LEU A 278 21.62 14.40 -23.40
N GLN A 279 22.51 15.04 -24.17
CA GLN A 279 23.82 14.47 -24.47
C GLN A 279 24.60 14.31 -23.15
N PRO A 280 25.04 13.10 -22.78
CA PRO A 280 25.78 12.88 -21.53
C PRO A 280 27.13 13.60 -21.57
N GLU A 281 27.52 14.19 -20.45
CA GLU A 281 28.87 14.74 -20.24
C GLU A 281 29.78 13.70 -19.58
N ASP A 282 31.02 13.59 -20.06
CA ASP A 282 31.97 12.58 -19.61
C ASP A 282 32.27 12.69 -18.10
N GLY A 283 32.08 11.58 -17.39
CA GLY A 283 32.34 11.49 -15.95
C GLY A 283 31.29 12.16 -15.06
N LEU A 284 30.25 12.79 -15.61
CA LEU A 284 29.19 13.47 -14.85
C LEU A 284 27.90 12.66 -14.85
N LEU A 285 27.66 11.92 -13.75
CA LEU A 285 26.46 11.13 -13.56
C LEU A 285 25.20 12.02 -13.54
N GLY A 286 24.16 11.63 -14.28
CA GLY A 286 22.90 12.37 -14.37
C GLY A 286 22.96 13.63 -15.24
N SER A 287 24.04 13.85 -15.99
CA SER A 287 24.13 14.94 -16.99
C SER A 287 23.10 14.78 -18.13
N ASP A 288 22.65 13.56 -18.38
CA ASP A 288 21.62 13.22 -19.37
C ASP A 288 20.18 13.59 -18.94
N TYR A 289 20.00 14.07 -17.70
CA TYR A 289 18.69 14.28 -17.10
C TYR A 289 18.22 15.74 -17.16
N ILE A 290 17.01 15.90 -17.68
CA ILE A 290 16.16 17.09 -17.55
C ILE A 290 14.73 16.64 -17.23
N ASN A 291 14.02 17.39 -16.39
CA ASN A 291 12.61 17.13 -16.11
C ASN A 291 11.74 17.65 -17.27
N ALA A 292 11.64 16.85 -18.33
CA ALA A 292 10.85 17.12 -19.52
C ALA A 292 10.43 15.81 -20.21
N ASN A 293 9.26 15.81 -20.88
CA ASN A 293 8.75 14.72 -21.70
C ASN A 293 8.39 15.23 -23.11
N TYR A 294 8.45 14.36 -24.12
CA TYR A 294 8.04 14.65 -25.51
C TYR A 294 6.53 14.85 -25.67
#